data_AF-A0A8J4W5A1-F1
#
_entry.id   AF-A0A8J4W5A1-F1
#
_cell.length_a   1.000
_cell.length_b   1.000
_cell.length_c   1.000
_cell.angle_alpha   90.00
_cell.angle_beta   90.00
_cell.angle_gamma   90.00
#
_symmetry.space_group_name_H-M   'P 1'
#
loop_
_entity.id
_entity.type
_entity.pdbx_description
1 polymer ?
#
loop_
_entity_poly.entity_id
_entity_poly.type
_entity_poly.pdbx_seq_one_letter_code
_entity_poly.pdbx_strand_id
1 'polypeptide(L)'
;MFEKAPHFKALLVFIEHRFYGKSIPFGGHKDVAYSNASTLGYLSSTQVLADYATVITDLKKNLSATDSPVVVFGGSYGGTWFRLKYPHITIGALASSSPIFNFENITSSYSFNNIVTKDFRMCKAIDNPTTENDTFAKLYSAANIYYNYSGAATCFDLNDDSDPHGLGG
;
A
#
# COMPACT_ATOMS: atom_id res chain seq x y z
N MET A 1 9.74 4.30 -9.03
CA MET A 1 10.95 3.44 -9.16
C MET A 1 11.83 3.90 -10.31
N PHE A 2 11.34 3.89 -11.56
CA PHE A 2 12.10 4.31 -12.75
C PHE A 2 12.68 5.73 -12.69
N GLU A 3 11.97 6.68 -12.07
CA GLU A 3 12.47 8.06 -11.93
C GLU A 3 13.62 8.22 -10.95
N LYS A 4 13.62 7.42 -9.87
CA LYS A 4 14.61 7.57 -8.78
C LYS A 4 15.81 6.64 -8.95
N ALA A 5 15.65 5.50 -9.60
CA ALA A 5 16.74 4.55 -9.78
C ALA A 5 17.99 5.15 -10.46
N PRO A 6 17.88 6.00 -11.51
CA PRO A 6 19.06 6.63 -12.12
C PRO A 6 19.85 7.51 -11.14
N HIS A 7 19.15 8.26 -10.27
CA HIS A 7 19.79 9.11 -9.26
C HIS A 7 20.65 8.29 -8.28
N PHE A 8 20.17 7.10 -7.91
CA PHE A 8 20.89 6.18 -7.02
C PHE A 8 21.81 5.21 -7.76
N LYS A 9 21.88 5.29 -9.10
CA LYS A 9 22.56 4.31 -9.97
C LYS A 9 22.16 2.87 -9.63
N ALA A 10 20.88 2.68 -9.32
CA ALA A 10 20.35 1.43 -8.80
C ALA A 10 19.92 0.47 -9.93
N LEU A 11 20.17 -0.83 -9.73
CA LEU A 11 19.55 -1.87 -10.53
C LEU A 11 18.08 -2.02 -10.12
N LEU A 12 17.19 -2.04 -11.10
CA LEU A 12 15.77 -2.34 -10.88
C LEU A 12 15.51 -3.82 -11.16
N VAL A 13 14.89 -4.48 -10.18
CA VAL A 13 14.50 -5.89 -10.28
C VAL A 13 13.03 -6.00 -9.91
N PHE A 14 12.22 -6.52 -10.83
CA PHE A 14 10.82 -6.86 -10.58
C PHE A 14 10.71 -8.37 -10.51
N ILE A 15 10.33 -8.87 -9.34
CA ILE A 15 10.22 -10.31 -9.09
C ILE A 15 8.73 -10.68 -9.14
N GLU A 16 8.37 -11.53 -10.08
CA GLU A 16 6.99 -12.01 -10.21
C GLU A 16 6.64 -12.95 -9.06
N HIS A 17 5.42 -12.82 -8.55
CA HIS A 17 4.92 -13.64 -7.45
C HIS A 17 4.60 -15.05 -7.95
N ARG A 18 5.01 -16.10 -7.20
CA ARG A 18 4.63 -17.49 -7.52
C ARG A 18 3.13 -17.62 -7.69
N PHE A 19 2.68 -18.50 -8.58
CA PHE A 19 1.30 -18.69 -9.01
C PHE A 19 0.69 -17.55 -9.86
N TYR A 20 1.38 -16.42 -10.05
CA TYR A 20 0.92 -15.35 -10.93
C TYR A 20 1.72 -15.28 -12.22
N GLY A 21 1.09 -14.76 -13.28
CA GLY A 21 1.73 -14.56 -14.58
C GLY A 21 2.30 -15.86 -15.17
N LYS A 22 3.62 -15.87 -15.35
CA LYS A 22 4.38 -17.01 -15.88
C LYS A 22 5.06 -17.84 -14.77
N SER A 23 5.12 -17.32 -13.55
CA SER A 23 5.79 -17.92 -12.40
C SER A 23 4.90 -18.98 -11.74
N ILE A 24 4.53 -20.02 -12.49
CA ILE A 24 3.67 -21.11 -12.01
C ILE A 24 4.54 -22.30 -11.58
N PRO A 25 4.41 -22.81 -10.34
CA PRO A 25 5.11 -24.02 -9.89
C PRO A 25 4.74 -25.27 -10.70
N PHE A 26 5.41 -26.38 -10.43
CA PHE A 26 5.17 -27.67 -11.12
C PHE A 26 5.39 -27.57 -12.64
N GLY A 27 6.44 -26.85 -13.04
CA GLY A 27 6.84 -26.72 -14.44
C GLY A 27 5.87 -25.91 -15.31
N GLY A 28 5.04 -25.05 -14.71
CA GLY A 28 4.11 -24.20 -15.47
C GLY A 28 2.69 -24.75 -15.59
N HIS A 29 2.44 -25.99 -15.15
CA HIS A 29 1.15 -26.67 -15.30
C HIS A 29 0.13 -26.11 -14.31
N LYS A 30 -0.69 -25.15 -14.75
CA LYS A 30 -1.71 -24.50 -13.91
C LYS A 30 -2.74 -25.48 -13.39
N ASP A 31 -3.18 -26.41 -14.23
CA ASP A 31 -4.11 -27.48 -13.85
C ASP A 31 -3.57 -28.29 -12.66
N VAL A 32 -2.28 -28.59 -12.62
CA VAL A 32 -1.63 -29.26 -11.49
C VAL A 32 -1.48 -28.32 -10.30
N ALA A 33 -0.95 -27.12 -10.52
CA ALA A 33 -0.69 -26.14 -9.46
C ALA A 33 -1.94 -25.77 -8.65
N TYR A 34 -3.09 -25.70 -9.32
CA TYR A 34 -4.38 -25.35 -8.72
C TYR A 34 -5.28 -26.57 -8.46
N SER A 35 -4.80 -27.81 -8.68
CA SER A 35 -5.65 -29.01 -8.63
C SER A 35 -6.24 -29.32 -7.24
N ASN A 36 -5.46 -29.15 -6.17
CA ASN A 36 -5.88 -29.54 -4.83
C ASN A 36 -5.15 -28.76 -3.73
N ALA A 37 -5.56 -28.94 -2.47
CA ALA A 37 -4.97 -28.25 -1.33
C ALA A 37 -3.47 -28.53 -1.14
N SER A 38 -2.97 -29.70 -1.54
CA SER A 38 -1.55 -30.04 -1.40
C SER A 38 -0.67 -29.27 -2.38
N THR A 39 -1.12 -29.07 -3.62
CA THR A 39 -0.38 -28.26 -4.61
C THR A 39 -0.62 -26.76 -4.42
N LEU A 40 -1.85 -26.36 -4.09
CA LEU A 40 -2.20 -24.98 -3.81
C LEU A 40 -1.58 -24.48 -2.48
N GLY A 41 -1.26 -25.37 -1.54
CA GLY A 41 -0.62 -25.01 -0.27
C GLY A 41 0.74 -24.30 -0.41
N TYR A 42 1.38 -24.41 -1.59
CA TYR A 42 2.59 -23.65 -1.90
C TYR A 42 2.32 -22.17 -2.22
N LEU A 43 1.06 -21.76 -2.43
CA LEU A 43 0.64 -20.38 -2.58
C LEU A 43 0.42 -19.75 -1.19
N SER A 44 1.51 -19.32 -0.57
CA SER A 44 1.47 -18.60 0.71
C SER A 44 2.46 -17.45 0.75
N SER A 45 2.12 -16.41 1.52
CA SER A 45 2.99 -15.25 1.71
C SER A 45 4.37 -15.65 2.24
N THR A 46 4.44 -16.62 3.16
CA THR A 46 5.72 -17.12 3.70
C THR A 46 6.63 -17.65 2.61
N GLN A 47 6.07 -18.46 1.70
CA GLN A 47 6.82 -19.05 0.61
C GLN A 47 7.27 -18.01 -0.43
N VAL A 48 6.42 -17.03 -0.70
CA VAL A 48 6.74 -15.90 -1.60
C VAL A 48 7.89 -15.07 -1.07
N LEU A 49 7.90 -14.76 0.23
CA LEU A 49 9.00 -14.03 0.85
C LEU A 49 10.32 -14.84 0.77
N ALA A 50 10.24 -16.17 0.90
CA ALA A 50 11.40 -17.04 0.73
C ALA A 50 11.93 -17.06 -0.71
N ASP A 51 11.05 -17.03 -1.72
CA ASP A 51 11.46 -16.90 -3.12
C ASP A 51 12.22 -15.60 -3.35
N TYR A 52 11.65 -14.48 -2.89
CA TYR A 52 12.26 -13.17 -3.05
C TYR A 52 13.64 -13.11 -2.37
N ALA A 53 13.76 -13.68 -1.17
CA ALA A 53 15.02 -13.78 -0.45
C ALA A 53 16.08 -14.57 -1.25
N THR A 54 15.67 -15.69 -1.84
CA THR A 54 16.54 -16.55 -2.66
C THR A 54 16.97 -15.84 -3.92
N VAL A 55 16.03 -15.29 -4.69
CA VAL A 55 16.28 -14.55 -5.94
C VAL A 55 17.23 -13.38 -5.70
N ILE A 56 17.01 -12.58 -4.65
CA ILE A 56 17.89 -11.43 -4.34
C ILE A 56 19.30 -11.91 -3.99
N THR A 57 19.41 -12.94 -3.15
CA THR A 57 20.71 -13.44 -2.68
C THR A 57 21.51 -14.03 -3.84
N ASP A 58 20.87 -14.83 -4.68
CA ASP A 58 21.54 -15.49 -5.82
C ASP A 58 21.88 -14.49 -6.93
N LEU A 59 21.00 -13.51 -7.19
CA LEU A 59 21.28 -12.44 -8.14
C LEU A 59 22.49 -11.60 -7.69
N LYS A 60 22.56 -11.23 -6.41
CA LYS A 60 23.72 -10.49 -5.87
C LYS A 60 25.02 -11.27 -6.02
N LYS A 61 25.00 -12.59 -5.76
CA LYS A 61 26.18 -13.45 -5.98
C LYS A 61 26.57 -13.50 -7.45
N ASN A 62 25.61 -13.73 -8.34
CA ASN A 62 25.85 -13.86 -9.78
C ASN A 62 26.41 -12.56 -10.40
N LEU A 63 25.97 -11.40 -9.88
CA LEU A 63 26.44 -10.09 -10.34
C LEU A 63 27.68 -9.58 -9.57
N SER A 64 28.29 -10.39 -8.68
CA SER A 64 29.38 -9.95 -7.80
C SER A 64 29.06 -8.67 -7.00
N ALA A 65 27.79 -8.52 -6.61
CA ALA A 65 27.22 -7.35 -5.96
C ALA A 65 26.79 -7.65 -4.52
N THR A 66 27.55 -8.50 -3.81
CA THR A 66 27.18 -9.00 -2.46
C THR A 66 27.02 -7.89 -1.42
N ASP A 67 27.77 -6.80 -1.55
CA ASP A 67 27.73 -5.66 -0.63
C ASP A 67 26.70 -4.59 -1.02
N SER A 68 26.08 -4.71 -2.20
CA SER A 68 25.12 -3.72 -2.68
C SER A 68 23.87 -3.69 -1.79
N PRO A 69 23.45 -2.51 -1.30
CA PRO A 69 22.25 -2.39 -0.49
C PRO A 69 21.00 -2.68 -1.32
N VAL A 70 20.01 -3.32 -0.71
CA VAL A 70 18.72 -3.62 -1.33
C VAL A 70 17.63 -2.83 -0.62
N VAL A 71 16.76 -2.18 -1.37
CA VAL A 71 15.53 -1.55 -0.87
C VAL A 71 14.36 -2.21 -1.57
N VAL A 72 13.38 -2.66 -0.79
CA VAL A 72 12.18 -3.31 -1.34
C VAL A 72 11.10 -2.26 -1.57
N PHE A 73 10.42 -2.38 -2.70
CA PHE A 73 9.25 -1.57 -3.03
C PHE A 73 8.05 -2.48 -3.20
N GLY A 74 6.90 -2.05 -2.70
CA GLY A 74 5.66 -2.76 -2.93
C GLY A 74 4.44 -1.90 -2.62
N GLY A 75 3.33 -2.24 -3.25
CA GLY A 75 2.06 -1.56 -3.06
C GLY A 75 0.96 -2.55 -2.71
N SER A 76 -0.01 -2.10 -1.92
CA SER A 76 -1.09 -2.96 -1.42
C SER A 76 -0.51 -4.19 -0.70
N TYR A 77 -0.71 -5.39 -1.21
CA TYR A 77 -0.11 -6.61 -0.66
C TYR A 77 1.43 -6.63 -0.74
N GLY A 78 2.01 -6.12 -1.83
CA GLY A 78 3.42 -6.32 -2.16
C GLY A 78 4.40 -5.63 -1.20
N GLY A 79 5.55 -6.26 -0.95
CA GLY A 79 6.70 -5.66 -0.24
C GLY A 79 6.52 -5.41 1.27
N THR A 80 5.31 -5.57 1.78
CA THR A 80 4.86 -5.20 3.12
C THR A 80 5.63 -5.88 4.27
N TRP A 81 5.81 -7.20 4.19
CA TRP A 81 6.41 -7.98 5.29
C TRP A 81 7.89 -8.35 5.07
N PHE A 82 8.46 -8.04 3.91
CA PHE A 82 9.78 -8.56 3.55
C PHE A 82 10.89 -8.05 4.47
N ARG A 83 10.93 -6.74 4.74
CA ARG A 83 11.91 -6.16 5.68
C ARG A 83 11.78 -6.72 7.10
N LEU A 84 10.56 -7.00 7.55
CA LEU A 84 10.31 -7.55 8.89
C LEU A 84 10.86 -8.98 9.03
N LYS A 85 10.76 -9.80 7.97
CA LYS A 85 11.21 -11.20 7.99
C LYS A 85 12.66 -11.39 7.56
N TYR A 86 13.16 -10.56 6.64
CA TYR A 86 14.51 -10.66 6.08
C TYR A 86 15.30 -9.35 6.23
N PRO A 87 15.49 -8.82 7.45
CA PRO A 87 16.21 -7.57 7.67
C PRO A 87 17.70 -7.65 7.32
N HIS A 88 18.25 -8.86 7.21
CA HIS A 88 19.63 -9.13 6.78
C HIS A 88 19.81 -9.09 5.25
N ILE A 89 18.72 -9.12 4.46
CA ILE A 89 18.76 -9.10 2.99
C ILE A 89 18.49 -7.70 2.45
N THR A 90 17.52 -7.00 3.01
CA THR A 90 17.13 -5.64 2.60
C THR A 90 17.44 -4.64 3.70
N ILE A 91 17.88 -3.42 3.37
CA ILE A 91 18.12 -2.34 4.34
C ILE A 91 16.85 -1.53 4.66
N GLY A 92 15.81 -1.64 3.83
CA GLY A 92 14.56 -0.90 4.00
C GLY A 92 13.45 -1.38 3.07
N ALA A 93 12.23 -0.90 3.31
CA ALA A 93 11.09 -1.15 2.44
C ALA A 93 10.19 0.08 2.33
N LEU A 94 9.69 0.35 1.13
CA LEU A 94 8.58 1.27 0.88
C LEU A 94 7.31 0.44 0.63
N ALA A 95 6.42 0.42 1.62
CA ALA A 95 5.13 -0.26 1.57
C ALA A 95 4.01 0.77 1.32
N SER A 96 3.64 0.95 0.05
CA SER A 96 2.70 1.99 -0.39
C SER A 96 1.26 1.49 -0.29
N SER A 97 0.43 2.16 0.50
CA SER A 97 -0.99 1.82 0.66
C SER A 97 -1.24 0.36 1.07
N SER A 98 -0.35 -0.18 1.91
CA SER A 98 -0.40 -1.57 2.37
C SER A 98 -1.31 -1.73 3.59
N PRO A 99 -2.45 -2.43 3.50
CA PRO A 99 -3.47 -2.46 4.55
C PRO A 99 -3.16 -3.49 5.64
N ILE A 100 -2.01 -3.39 6.30
CA ILE A 100 -1.54 -4.38 7.30
C ILE A 100 -2.45 -4.53 8.51
N PHE A 101 -3.26 -3.52 8.82
CA PHE A 101 -4.18 -3.54 9.95
C PHE A 101 -5.59 -4.00 9.57
N ASN A 102 -5.87 -4.29 8.29
CA ASN A 102 -7.20 -4.71 7.86
C ASN A 102 -7.49 -6.20 8.07
N PHE A 103 -6.70 -6.87 8.92
CA PHE A 103 -6.82 -8.29 9.24
C PHE A 103 -7.17 -8.49 10.71
N GLU A 104 -7.55 -9.72 11.08
CA GLU A 104 -7.72 -10.17 12.47
C GLU A 104 -8.61 -9.28 13.36
N ASN A 105 -9.64 -8.65 12.77
CA ASN A 105 -10.55 -7.75 13.47
C ASN A 105 -9.85 -6.57 14.19
N ILE A 106 -8.65 -6.18 13.74
CA ILE A 106 -7.89 -5.03 14.26
C ILE A 106 -8.60 -3.72 13.88
N THR A 107 -9.16 -3.66 12.68
CA THR A 107 -10.00 -2.55 12.20
C THR A 107 -11.43 -3.02 11.95
N SER A 108 -12.40 -2.12 12.05
CA SER A 108 -13.80 -2.38 11.68
C SER A 108 -13.91 -2.87 10.23
N SER A 109 -14.74 -3.89 10.00
CA SER A 109 -15.06 -4.42 8.66
C SER A 109 -15.71 -3.38 7.74
N TYR A 110 -16.29 -2.32 8.29
CA TYR A 110 -16.91 -1.23 7.53
C TYR A 110 -15.92 -0.13 7.13
N SER A 111 -14.69 -0.14 7.65
CA SER A 111 -13.69 0.91 7.42
C SER A 111 -13.49 1.24 5.95
N PHE A 112 -13.30 0.21 5.11
CA PHE A 112 -13.12 0.37 3.66
C PHE A 112 -14.32 1.04 2.99
N ASN A 113 -15.52 0.51 3.21
CA ASN A 113 -16.75 1.05 2.60
C ASN A 113 -17.08 2.45 3.12
N ASN A 114 -16.76 2.75 4.37
CA ASN A 114 -16.92 4.09 4.93
C ASN A 114 -16.00 5.09 4.24
N ILE A 115 -14.74 4.72 3.97
CA ILE A 115 -13.81 5.57 3.22
C ILE A 115 -14.32 5.80 1.79
N VAL A 116 -14.74 4.74 1.09
CA VAL A 116 -15.33 4.89 -0.26
C VAL A 116 -16.53 5.83 -0.23
N THR A 117 -17.43 5.68 0.74
CA THR A 117 -18.60 6.56 0.87
C THR A 117 -18.20 8.02 1.16
N LYS A 118 -17.17 8.24 2.00
CA LYS A 118 -16.60 9.57 2.22
C LYS A 118 -16.12 10.19 0.92
N ASP A 119 -15.39 9.45 0.10
CA ASP A 119 -14.84 9.95 -1.17
C ASP A 119 -15.95 10.48 -2.09
N PHE A 120 -17.05 9.74 -2.25
CA PHE A 120 -18.20 10.22 -3.04
C PHE A 120 -18.87 11.47 -2.44
N ARG A 121 -18.98 11.55 -1.11
CA ARG A 121 -19.54 12.74 -0.44
C ARG A 121 -18.62 13.96 -0.60
N MET A 122 -17.31 13.76 -0.52
CA MET A 122 -16.31 14.81 -0.76
C MET A 122 -16.41 15.33 -2.20
N CYS A 123 -16.45 14.45 -3.20
CA CYS A 123 -16.64 14.85 -4.60
C CYS A 123 -17.94 15.65 -4.78
N LYS A 124 -19.05 15.20 -4.18
CA LYS A 124 -20.32 15.93 -4.24
C LYS A 124 -20.23 17.33 -3.61
N ALA A 125 -19.43 17.52 -2.56
CA ALA A 125 -19.22 18.83 -1.96
C ALA A 125 -18.36 19.75 -2.85
N ILE A 126 -17.34 19.20 -3.51
CA ILE A 126 -16.49 19.95 -4.45
C ILE A 126 -17.29 20.39 -5.69
N ASP A 127 -18.12 19.50 -6.22
CA ASP A 127 -18.94 19.73 -7.41
C ASP A 127 -20.23 20.51 -7.12
N ASN A 128 -20.47 20.91 -5.88
CA ASN A 128 -21.71 21.57 -5.51
C ASN A 128 -21.83 22.93 -6.23
N PRO A 129 -22.85 23.13 -7.08
CA PRO A 129 -23.00 24.36 -7.86
C PRO A 129 -23.38 25.58 -7.02
N THR A 130 -23.76 25.40 -5.75
CA THR A 130 -24.12 26.51 -4.84
C THR A 130 -22.93 27.06 -4.08
N THR A 131 -21.80 26.38 -4.05
CA THR A 131 -20.54 26.96 -3.58
C THR A 131 -19.98 27.74 -4.77
N GLU A 132 -19.80 29.06 -4.61
CA GLU A 132 -19.19 29.92 -5.64
C GLU A 132 -17.87 29.35 -6.17
N ASN A 133 -17.30 29.91 -7.24
CA ASN A 133 -16.00 29.49 -7.81
C ASN A 133 -14.79 29.62 -6.85
N ASP A 134 -15.03 29.89 -5.56
CA ASP A 134 -14.02 29.80 -4.54
C ASP A 134 -13.55 28.35 -4.34
N THR A 135 -12.34 28.10 -4.85
CA THR A 135 -11.67 26.81 -4.73
C THR A 135 -11.40 26.47 -3.25
N PHE A 136 -11.19 27.47 -2.41
CA PHE A 136 -10.91 27.27 -1.00
C PHE A 136 -12.15 26.76 -0.26
N ALA A 137 -13.31 27.41 -0.43
CA ALA A 137 -14.59 26.94 0.14
C ALA A 137 -14.96 25.50 -0.27
N LYS A 138 -14.66 25.11 -1.52
CA LYS A 138 -14.88 23.74 -2.02
C LYS A 138 -13.98 22.72 -1.33
N LEU A 139 -12.68 23.02 -1.22
CA LEU A 139 -11.73 22.17 -0.49
C LEU A 139 -12.08 22.06 0.99
N TYR A 140 -12.51 23.17 1.59
CA TYR A 140 -12.94 23.25 2.98
C TYR A 140 -14.15 22.34 3.25
N SER A 141 -15.16 22.41 2.39
CA SER A 141 -16.36 21.57 2.47
C SER A 141 -16.03 20.08 2.36
N ALA A 142 -15.11 19.71 1.47
CA ALA A 142 -14.65 18.32 1.34
C ALA A 142 -13.84 17.84 2.55
N ALA A 143 -12.93 18.67 3.06
CA ALA A 143 -12.13 18.36 4.23
C ALA A 143 -13.01 18.11 5.47
N ASN A 144 -14.05 18.92 5.65
CA ASN A 144 -15.04 18.72 6.72
C ASN A 144 -15.71 17.35 6.67
N ILE A 145 -16.08 16.88 5.48
CA ILE A 145 -16.66 15.53 5.30
C ILE A 145 -15.63 14.45 5.62
N TYR A 146 -14.37 14.65 5.26
CA TYR A 146 -13.32 13.67 5.53
C TYR A 146 -13.09 13.48 7.03
N TYR A 147 -12.84 14.58 7.74
CA TYR A 147 -12.48 14.62 9.15
C TYR A 147 -13.68 14.39 10.08
N ASN A 148 -14.84 14.97 9.78
CA ASN A 148 -16.05 14.86 10.60
C ASN A 148 -17.19 14.03 9.95
N TYR A 149 -16.84 12.93 9.27
CA TYR A 149 -17.83 12.09 8.59
C TYR A 149 -18.92 11.51 9.50
N SER A 150 -18.58 11.19 10.75
CA SER A 150 -19.53 10.66 11.73
C SER A 150 -20.33 11.74 12.45
N GLY A 151 -19.95 13.02 12.32
CA GLY A 151 -20.49 14.12 13.12
C GLY A 151 -20.04 14.12 14.58
N ALA A 152 -19.13 13.22 14.97
CA ALA A 152 -18.68 13.04 16.36
C ALA A 152 -17.27 13.59 16.62
N ALA A 153 -16.58 14.08 15.58
CA ALA A 153 -15.29 14.72 15.77
C ALA A 153 -15.52 16.12 16.34
N THR A 154 -14.96 16.38 17.52
CA THR A 154 -14.98 17.71 18.16
C THR A 154 -13.81 18.60 17.71
N CYS A 155 -12.87 18.04 16.96
CA CYS A 155 -11.73 18.74 16.36
C CYS A 155 -11.85 18.72 14.83
N PHE A 156 -11.38 19.80 14.18
CA PHE A 156 -11.51 20.00 12.73
C PHE A 156 -12.95 20.11 12.22
N ASP A 157 -13.88 20.60 13.04
CA ASP A 157 -15.09 21.21 12.50
C ASP A 157 -14.70 22.57 11.93
N LEU A 158 -14.37 22.58 10.64
CA LEU A 158 -13.91 23.79 10.00
C LEU A 158 -15.10 24.79 9.83
N ASN A 159 -16.35 24.37 9.93
CA ASN A 159 -17.47 25.33 9.94
C ASN A 159 -17.63 26.04 11.29
N ASP A 160 -16.92 25.58 12.32
CA ASP A 160 -16.88 26.23 13.63
C ASP A 160 -15.82 27.33 13.61
N ASP A 161 -16.27 28.57 13.38
CA ASP A 161 -15.42 29.78 13.48
C ASP A 161 -15.07 30.12 14.94
N SER A 162 -15.59 29.37 15.92
CA SER A 162 -15.01 29.44 17.25
C SER A 162 -13.61 28.88 17.12
N ASP A 163 -12.62 29.76 17.32
CA ASP A 163 -11.22 29.38 17.46
C ASP A 163 -10.97 29.16 18.97
N PRO A 164 -11.31 27.98 19.54
CA PRO A 164 -11.09 27.70 20.96
C PRO A 164 -9.60 27.59 21.30
N HIS A 165 -8.71 27.65 20.31
CA HIS A 165 -7.27 27.45 20.46
C HIS A 165 -6.43 28.69 20.08
N GLY A 166 -7.04 29.78 19.62
CA GLY A 166 -6.37 31.04 19.31
C GLY A 166 -5.32 30.94 18.20
N LEU A 167 -5.53 30.07 17.19
CA LEU A 167 -4.62 29.88 16.06
C LEU A 167 -5.00 30.69 14.81
N GLY A 168 -5.96 31.62 14.91
CA GLY A 168 -6.20 32.62 13.87
C GLY A 168 -5.00 33.54 13.67
N GLY A 169 -4.44 33.54 12.45
CA GLY A 169 -3.55 34.59 11.96
C GLY A 169 -4.32 35.80 11.43
#